data_AF-A0A4P5XFE4-F1
#
_entry.id   AF-A0A4P5XFE4-F1
#
_cell.length_a   1.000
_cell.length_b   1.000
_cell.length_c   1.000
_cell.angle_alpha   90.00
_cell.angle_beta   90.00
_cell.angle_gamma   90.00
#
_symmetry.space_group_name_H-M   'P 1'
#
loop_
_entity.id
_entity.type
_entity.pdbx_description
1 polymer ?
#
loop_
_entity_poly.entity_id
_entity_poly.type
_entity_poly.pdbx_seq_one_letter_code
_entity_poly.pdbx_strand_id
1 'polypeptide(L)'
;MPIDRMPLRATSLLAPLNIAPPDRANDRADRQANTQREDPATPDARSGVPGRSMHGRIERSEGGLARSEGGLARSEGGLARSEGGPTRSEAGLARTDDARSPSENGHSRIDTSPSRAEPTAFARPAAESPDMQAVLRRLSDEVGEEQFERYFLGQTRLAMRDNAALLVTVTSSYLAQMLERRFGEALRRATGAQSLKFDIDRSVFTPRGSAAPAPIATQSLQKSPRSPIFRAALDDFLVGQSNRLAFTAVKRMAEDDEPVSHVFLHGACGLGKTHLLQGACALFQQRNPRGVIRYVTGEQFTNEFIASVRANRVDQFRKTYRGVDLLCIDDVHFLSNKDATQTELLHTFDAIGLAGARVILASDEHPREIAKVSDKLISRFLSGAVVKIDSPDPALRRQLITHLARKKGLTLDGDATELLAIRSSRAVGSLGGFGGSIREIEGLLNQVEAISRLLPDGGVAHSGRVSSSAVRRALGIDEPANQNFAGTSSMPRRPIPVSHIVDHVCQALAVDAAEFSGKGRHKRVVFARSVAAVLARQLTTQSFPEIARAMGRGNHSTIITAQRRLQRDLDKNPHQIVESDLAPLHPGLTLNELLTTVATTIRQSAR
;
A
#
# COMPACT_ATOMS: atom_id res chain seq x y z
N MET A 1 42.64 12.80 -40.75
CA MET A 1 42.36 14.15 -41.27
C MET A 1 41.16 14.70 -40.51
N PRO A 2 41.35 15.70 -39.63
CA PRO A 2 40.27 16.42 -38.99
C PRO A 2 39.89 17.63 -39.85
N ILE A 3 38.61 18.02 -39.86
CA ILE A 3 38.19 19.31 -40.42
C ILE A 3 37.83 20.24 -39.26
N ASP A 4 38.42 21.41 -39.38
CA ASP A 4 38.59 22.47 -38.41
C ASP A 4 37.29 23.15 -37.96
N ARG A 5 37.41 23.68 -36.74
CA ARG A 5 36.58 24.73 -36.16
C ARG A 5 36.87 26.06 -36.87
N MET A 6 35.88 26.94 -36.99
CA MET A 6 36.03 28.33 -36.52
C MET A 6 34.68 29.07 -36.39
N PRO A 7 34.62 30.13 -35.56
CA PRO A 7 33.41 30.60 -34.87
C PRO A 7 32.95 31.99 -35.33
N LEU A 8 31.75 32.39 -34.93
CA LEU A 8 31.37 33.81 -34.83
C LEU A 8 30.70 34.09 -33.49
N ARG A 9 31.29 35.06 -32.76
CA ARG A 9 30.80 35.67 -31.52
C ARG A 9 30.20 37.04 -31.83
N ALA A 10 29.36 37.47 -30.89
CA ALA A 10 28.95 38.85 -30.56
C ALA A 10 27.76 39.39 -31.40
N THR A 11 26.75 40.07 -30.86
CA THR A 11 26.62 40.80 -29.59
C THR A 11 25.13 40.96 -29.22
N SER A 12 24.87 41.03 -27.91
CA SER A 12 23.64 41.33 -27.19
C SER A 12 22.93 42.63 -27.57
N LEU A 13 21.59 42.71 -27.36
CA LEU A 13 20.94 43.60 -26.36
C LEU A 13 19.39 43.57 -26.44
N LEU A 14 18.77 43.80 -25.26
CA LEU A 14 17.37 44.17 -24.95
C LEU A 14 16.35 43.07 -24.54
N ALA A 15 16.41 42.76 -23.23
CA ALA A 15 15.38 42.76 -22.17
C ALA A 15 13.88 42.43 -22.42
N PRO A 16 13.16 41.92 -21.38
CA PRO A 16 11.95 41.11 -21.53
C PRO A 16 10.64 41.90 -21.30
N LEU A 17 9.55 41.46 -21.96
CA LEU A 17 8.19 41.93 -21.71
C LEU A 17 7.46 40.98 -20.75
N ASN A 18 7.08 41.55 -19.61
CA ASN A 18 6.27 40.96 -18.54
C ASN A 18 4.81 41.40 -18.78
N ILE A 19 3.86 40.48 -18.88
CA ILE A 19 2.43 40.81 -19.02
C ILE A 19 1.63 40.04 -17.96
N ALA A 20 1.09 40.79 -17.00
CA ALA A 20 0.05 40.39 -16.06
C ALA A 20 -1.33 40.81 -16.60
N PRO A 21 -2.44 40.14 -16.23
CA PRO A 21 -3.78 40.65 -16.45
C PRO A 21 -4.40 41.28 -15.18
N PRO A 22 -5.43 42.14 -15.32
CA PRO A 22 -5.79 43.14 -14.31
C PRO A 22 -6.95 42.73 -13.40
N ASP A 23 -6.95 43.35 -12.22
CA ASP A 23 -8.05 43.45 -11.26
C ASP A 23 -9.16 44.39 -11.77
N ARG A 24 -10.44 44.04 -11.51
CA ARG A 24 -11.57 44.97 -11.51
C ARG A 24 -12.53 44.63 -10.38
N ALA A 25 -12.71 45.59 -9.48
CA ALA A 25 -13.76 45.66 -8.47
C ALA A 25 -15.00 46.42 -9.00
N ASN A 26 -16.10 46.23 -8.28
CA ASN A 26 -17.43 46.87 -8.34
C ASN A 26 -18.36 46.50 -9.52
N ASP A 27 -19.50 45.87 -9.20
CA ASP A 27 -20.67 46.71 -8.89
C ASP A 27 -21.67 46.04 -7.92
N ARG A 28 -22.28 46.87 -7.09
CA ARG A 28 -23.37 46.55 -6.16
C ARG A 28 -24.70 46.57 -6.91
N ALA A 29 -25.67 45.81 -6.39
CA ALA A 29 -26.94 46.32 -5.86
C ALA A 29 -28.18 45.45 -6.21
N ASP A 30 -29.04 45.36 -5.19
CA ASP A 30 -30.51 45.39 -5.29
C ASP A 30 -31.31 44.09 -5.42
N ARG A 31 -31.71 43.53 -4.26
CA ARG A 31 -33.03 43.76 -3.57
C ARG A 31 -33.26 42.64 -2.54
N GLN A 32 -33.21 42.92 -1.24
CA GLN A 32 -34.30 43.43 -0.37
C GLN A 32 -35.62 42.64 -0.45
N ALA A 33 -35.99 41.95 0.64
CA ALA A 33 -37.02 42.39 1.61
C ALA A 33 -37.81 41.23 2.24
N ASN A 34 -37.67 41.02 3.55
CA ASN A 34 -38.71 41.06 4.61
C ASN A 34 -38.10 40.48 5.90
N THR A 35 -37.85 41.24 6.98
CA THR A 35 -38.79 41.68 8.05
C THR A 35 -39.59 40.50 8.64
N GLN A 36 -39.72 40.28 9.94
CA GLN A 36 -39.75 41.19 11.09
C GLN A 36 -39.53 40.40 12.40
N ARG A 37 -39.25 41.16 13.46
CA ARG A 37 -38.93 40.79 14.84
C ARG A 37 -40.11 40.15 15.59
N GLU A 38 -39.83 39.29 16.58
CA GLU A 38 -40.05 39.54 18.03
C GLU A 38 -39.66 38.30 18.87
N ASP A 39 -38.76 38.51 19.84
CA ASP A 39 -38.35 37.61 20.95
C ASP A 39 -39.24 37.90 22.20
N PRO A 40 -39.15 37.19 23.36
CA PRO A 40 -38.27 36.06 23.74
C PRO A 40 -38.97 34.89 24.50
N ALA A 41 -38.31 33.72 24.54
CA ALA A 41 -38.35 32.83 25.72
C ALA A 41 -37.13 31.88 25.74
N THR A 42 -36.17 32.18 26.62
CA THR A 42 -35.13 31.27 27.16
C THR A 42 -35.77 30.15 28.01
N PRO A 43 -35.16 28.95 28.16
CA PRO A 43 -33.85 28.79 28.81
C PRO A 43 -32.84 27.79 28.22
N ASP A 44 -31.59 28.22 28.29
CA ASP A 44 -30.35 27.52 28.68
C ASP A 44 -30.18 26.00 28.42
N ALA A 45 -29.14 25.69 27.63
CA ALA A 45 -28.22 24.60 27.91
C ALA A 45 -26.82 24.95 27.37
N ARG A 46 -25.99 25.48 28.27
CA ARG A 46 -24.58 25.79 28.06
C ARG A 46 -23.73 24.52 27.91
N SER A 47 -22.66 24.73 27.14
CA SER A 47 -21.34 24.12 27.28
C SER A 47 -21.02 23.59 28.69
N GLY A 48 -20.69 22.30 28.78
CA GLY A 48 -20.20 21.66 29.99
C GLY A 48 -18.77 21.14 29.80
N VAL A 49 -17.82 21.87 30.35
CA VAL A 49 -16.51 21.36 30.80
C VAL A 49 -16.74 20.10 31.64
N PRO A 50 -15.93 19.02 31.53
CA PRO A 50 -16.10 17.87 32.41
C PRO A 50 -15.69 18.26 33.83
N GLY A 51 -16.69 18.46 34.69
CA GLY A 51 -16.51 18.62 36.12
C GLY A 51 -16.08 17.30 36.76
N ARG A 52 -14.98 17.33 37.52
CA ARG A 52 -14.67 16.32 38.53
C ARG A 52 -15.78 16.31 39.58
N SER A 53 -16.42 15.17 39.78
CA SER A 53 -17.38 14.94 40.86
C SER A 53 -16.81 13.91 41.80
N MET A 54 -16.39 14.34 42.99
CA MET A 54 -16.00 13.43 44.07
C MET A 54 -17.25 12.79 44.69
N HIS A 55 -17.19 11.47 44.87
CA HIS A 55 -18.09 10.57 45.61
C HIS A 55 -19.21 9.86 44.81
N GLY A 56 -18.98 8.57 44.53
CA GLY A 56 -19.95 7.48 44.75
C GLY A 56 -21.18 7.37 43.84
N ARG A 57 -21.07 7.63 42.53
CA ARG A 57 -22.20 7.45 41.58
C ARG A 57 -21.91 6.40 40.50
N ILE A 58 -22.95 5.66 40.11
CA ILE A 58 -22.92 4.62 39.08
C ILE A 58 -23.02 5.27 37.68
N GLU A 59 -22.09 4.95 36.78
CA GLU A 59 -22.12 5.42 35.38
C GLU A 59 -22.47 4.31 34.38
N ARG A 60 -23.29 4.63 33.37
CA ARG A 60 -23.64 3.73 32.25
C ARG A 60 -23.52 4.44 30.90
N SER A 61 -22.93 3.77 29.91
CA SER A 61 -22.94 4.23 28.50
C SER A 61 -23.24 3.10 27.50
N GLU A 62 -23.96 3.42 26.43
CA GLU A 62 -24.14 2.53 25.28
C GLU A 62 -23.13 2.91 24.18
N GLY A 63 -22.23 1.98 23.83
CA GLY A 63 -21.22 2.15 22.76
C GLY A 63 -20.04 3.09 23.05
N GLY A 64 -19.99 3.74 24.21
CA GLY A 64 -18.99 4.76 24.58
C GLY A 64 -18.06 4.38 25.75
N LEU A 65 -17.31 5.36 26.27
CA LEU A 65 -16.46 5.23 27.47
C LEU A 65 -17.28 5.53 28.75
N ALA A 66 -17.17 4.71 29.79
CA ALA A 66 -17.75 4.97 31.13
C ALA A 66 -16.63 5.05 32.20
N ARG A 67 -16.64 6.08 33.07
CA ARG A 67 -15.58 6.34 34.07
C ARG A 67 -16.12 6.74 35.44
N SER A 68 -15.84 5.96 36.48
CA SER A 68 -16.22 6.30 37.86
C SER A 68 -15.03 6.31 38.84
N GLU A 69 -14.98 7.28 39.75
CA GLU A 69 -14.09 7.24 40.92
C GLU A 69 -14.86 6.64 42.11
N GLY A 70 -14.47 5.44 42.55
CA GLY A 70 -15.07 4.68 43.66
C GLY A 70 -16.44 4.04 43.41
N GLY A 71 -17.02 4.22 42.23
CA GLY A 71 -18.35 3.72 41.85
C GLY A 71 -18.34 2.53 40.86
N LEU A 72 -19.53 2.08 40.47
CA LEU A 72 -19.72 1.08 39.41
C LEU A 72 -19.74 1.74 38.03
N ALA A 73 -18.91 1.26 37.08
CA ALA A 73 -18.96 1.69 35.68
C ALA A 73 -19.41 0.54 34.76
N ARG A 74 -20.43 0.79 33.92
CA ARG A 74 -20.98 -0.19 32.96
C ARG A 74 -21.03 0.34 31.53
N SER A 75 -20.65 -0.50 30.56
CA SER A 75 -20.77 -0.18 29.13
C SER A 75 -21.30 -1.35 28.32
N GLU A 76 -22.27 -1.09 27.44
CA GLU A 76 -22.73 -2.06 26.44
C GLU A 76 -21.98 -1.82 25.13
N GLY A 77 -20.95 -2.63 24.87
CA GLY A 77 -20.12 -2.59 23.65
C GLY A 77 -18.86 -1.71 23.68
N GLY A 78 -18.66 -0.90 24.74
CA GLY A 78 -17.52 0.01 24.88
C GLY A 78 -16.57 -0.31 26.05
N LEU A 79 -15.73 0.67 26.42
CA LEU A 79 -14.70 0.57 27.45
C LEU A 79 -15.21 1.12 28.80
N ALA A 80 -15.06 0.35 29.89
CA ALA A 80 -15.43 0.77 31.24
C ALA A 80 -14.19 0.80 32.17
N ARG A 81 -14.00 1.91 32.90
CA ARG A 81 -12.86 2.09 33.83
C ARG A 81 -13.33 2.67 35.16
N SER A 82 -12.85 2.12 36.27
CA SER A 82 -13.16 2.63 37.61
C SER A 82 -11.90 2.65 38.48
N GLU A 83 -11.70 3.73 39.22
CA GLU A 83 -10.67 3.82 40.27
C GLU A 83 -11.29 3.38 41.60
N GLY A 84 -11.07 2.13 41.99
CA GLY A 84 -11.51 1.57 43.29
C GLY A 84 -12.93 0.99 43.35
N GLY A 85 -13.69 0.96 42.25
CA GLY A 85 -15.01 0.30 42.19
C GLY A 85 -15.16 -0.73 41.06
N PRO A 86 -16.23 -1.55 41.04
CA PRO A 86 -16.38 -2.63 40.07
C PRO A 86 -16.70 -2.13 38.64
N THR A 87 -16.23 -2.84 37.61
CA THR A 87 -16.53 -2.53 36.20
C THR A 87 -17.14 -3.71 35.46
N ARG A 88 -18.01 -3.46 34.47
CA ARG A 88 -18.60 -4.51 33.62
C ARG A 88 -18.81 -4.02 32.19
N SER A 89 -18.33 -4.78 31.20
CA SER A 89 -18.58 -4.58 29.77
C SER A 89 -19.06 -5.89 29.14
N GLU A 90 -20.09 -5.85 28.30
CA GLU A 90 -20.66 -7.06 27.68
C GLU A 90 -19.97 -7.48 26.37
N ALA A 91 -19.15 -6.61 25.76
CA ALA A 91 -18.38 -6.93 24.55
C ALA A 91 -17.05 -6.16 24.38
N GLY A 92 -16.58 -5.46 25.44
CA GLY A 92 -15.35 -4.65 25.44
C GLY A 92 -14.42 -4.94 26.63
N LEU A 93 -13.32 -4.18 26.76
CA LEU A 93 -12.32 -4.35 27.83
C LEU A 93 -12.70 -3.58 29.11
N ALA A 94 -12.53 -4.21 30.27
CA ALA A 94 -12.77 -3.65 31.60
C ALA A 94 -11.46 -3.62 32.43
N ARG A 95 -11.21 -2.55 33.18
CA ARG A 95 -10.03 -2.41 34.09
C ARG A 95 -10.44 -1.80 35.43
N THR A 96 -9.93 -2.38 36.51
CA THR A 96 -10.02 -1.88 37.89
C THR A 96 -8.62 -1.89 38.51
N ASP A 97 -8.30 -0.88 39.31
CA ASP A 97 -6.99 -0.80 39.96
C ASP A 97 -6.92 -1.56 41.29
N ASP A 98 -8.04 -1.98 41.89
CA ASP A 98 -8.06 -2.91 43.03
C ASP A 98 -9.40 -3.67 43.18
N ALA A 99 -9.32 -4.96 43.51
CA ALA A 99 -10.38 -5.97 43.78
C ALA A 99 -10.94 -6.82 42.60
N ARG A 100 -11.02 -8.14 42.86
CA ARG A 100 -11.39 -9.24 41.95
C ARG A 100 -12.79 -9.09 41.35
N SER A 101 -12.93 -9.41 40.06
CA SER A 101 -14.21 -9.62 39.38
C SER A 101 -14.22 -10.99 38.69
N PRO A 102 -15.29 -11.82 38.81
CA PRO A 102 -15.41 -13.06 38.04
C PRO A 102 -15.91 -12.74 36.63
N SER A 103 -15.26 -13.30 35.61
CA SER A 103 -15.78 -13.31 34.23
C SER A 103 -16.02 -14.74 33.79
N GLU A 104 -17.26 -15.09 33.47
CA GLU A 104 -17.54 -16.25 32.62
C GLU A 104 -17.12 -15.87 31.18
N ASN A 105 -16.07 -16.52 30.69
CA ASN A 105 -15.48 -16.42 29.34
C ASN A 105 -14.51 -15.25 29.02
N GLY A 106 -13.50 -15.03 29.89
CA GLY A 106 -12.32 -14.21 29.57
C GLY A 106 -11.10 -14.57 30.44
N HIS A 107 -9.88 -14.53 29.88
CA HIS A 107 -8.63 -14.88 30.60
C HIS A 107 -8.25 -13.83 31.66
N SER A 108 -8.07 -14.26 32.91
CA SER A 108 -7.52 -13.47 34.02
C SER A 108 -6.05 -13.81 34.31
N ARG A 109 -5.25 -12.82 34.71
CA ARG A 109 -3.92 -13.00 35.32
C ARG A 109 -3.93 -12.35 36.70
N ILE A 110 -3.36 -13.04 37.69
CA ILE A 110 -3.13 -12.57 39.05
C ILE A 110 -1.64 -12.21 39.14
N ASP A 111 -1.33 -10.99 39.57
CA ASP A 111 0.03 -10.62 39.99
C ASP A 111 0.29 -11.19 41.39
N THR A 112 1.17 -12.18 41.48
CA THR A 112 1.89 -12.49 42.72
C THR A 112 3.33 -12.06 42.54
N SER A 113 3.68 -10.91 43.11
CA SER A 113 5.06 -10.43 43.22
C SER A 113 5.89 -11.41 44.05
N PRO A 114 7.08 -11.82 43.59
CA PRO A 114 8.17 -12.16 44.49
C PRO A 114 9.11 -10.95 44.59
N SER A 115 9.28 -10.49 45.83
CA SER A 115 10.53 -9.98 46.42
C SER A 115 11.48 -9.19 45.50
N ARG A 116 11.52 -7.88 45.76
CA ARG A 116 12.65 -6.94 45.62
C ARG A 116 13.99 -7.63 45.26
N ALA A 117 14.24 -7.81 43.96
CA ALA A 117 15.55 -8.06 43.41
C ALA A 117 16.16 -6.70 43.04
N GLU A 118 17.39 -6.47 43.48
CA GLU A 118 18.22 -5.31 43.17
C GLU A 118 18.26 -5.00 41.67
N PRO A 119 18.52 -3.74 41.27
CA PRO A 119 18.56 -3.36 39.87
C PRO A 119 19.59 -4.23 39.13
N THR A 120 19.11 -5.07 38.21
CA THR A 120 19.93 -5.91 37.36
C THR A 120 20.88 -5.01 36.57
N ALA A 121 22.16 -5.10 36.95
CA ALA A 121 23.26 -4.40 36.32
C ALA A 121 23.21 -4.61 34.80
N PHE A 122 23.26 -3.49 34.05
CA PHE A 122 23.65 -3.49 32.65
C PHE A 122 24.88 -4.39 32.49
N ALA A 123 24.87 -5.25 31.48
CA ALA A 123 26.05 -6.03 31.10
C ALA A 123 27.19 -5.04 30.80
N ARG A 124 28.09 -4.88 31.77
CA ARG A 124 29.29 -4.06 31.63
C ARG A 124 30.14 -4.67 30.51
N PRO A 125 30.60 -3.87 29.53
CA PRO A 125 31.64 -4.32 28.61
C PRO A 125 32.89 -4.71 29.43
N ALA A 126 33.65 -5.67 28.91
CA ALA A 126 34.82 -6.27 29.56
C ALA A 126 35.65 -5.23 30.34
N ALA A 127 35.87 -5.53 31.64
CA ALA A 127 36.55 -4.71 32.65
C ALA A 127 37.40 -3.55 32.10
N GLU A 128 36.79 -2.38 31.93
CA GLU A 128 37.49 -1.12 31.73
C GLU A 128 38.08 -0.66 33.06
N SER A 129 39.30 -0.12 33.05
CA SER A 129 39.99 0.34 34.26
C SER A 129 39.12 1.36 35.04
N PRO A 130 39.18 1.38 36.39
CA PRO A 130 38.36 2.27 37.21
C PRO A 130 38.52 3.76 36.85
N ASP A 131 39.67 4.15 36.32
CA ASP A 131 39.94 5.51 35.82
C ASP A 131 39.13 5.87 34.57
N MET A 132 38.84 4.91 33.68
CA MET A 132 38.13 5.15 32.42
C MET A 132 36.62 5.37 32.65
N GLN A 133 36.03 4.68 33.62
CA GLN A 133 34.62 4.89 33.99
C GLN A 133 34.39 6.30 34.57
N ALA A 134 35.37 6.83 35.31
CA ALA A 134 35.31 8.21 35.79
C ALA A 134 35.41 9.22 34.64
N VAL A 135 36.25 8.95 33.64
CA VAL A 135 36.39 9.78 32.44
C VAL A 135 35.10 9.79 31.59
N LEU A 136 34.47 8.63 31.39
CA LEU A 136 33.21 8.53 30.65
C LEU A 136 32.06 9.28 31.32
N ARG A 137 32.02 9.28 32.67
CA ARG A 137 31.02 10.08 33.42
C ARG A 137 31.23 11.58 33.22
N ARG A 138 32.47 12.09 33.38
CA ARG A 138 32.77 13.50 33.12
C ARG A 138 32.47 13.91 31.68
N LEU A 139 32.73 13.03 30.72
CA LEU A 139 32.41 13.28 29.31
C LEU A 139 30.90 13.32 29.06
N SER A 140 30.13 12.46 29.73
CA SER A 140 28.66 12.50 29.68
C SER A 140 28.11 13.80 30.27
N ASP A 141 28.66 14.27 31.39
CA ASP A 141 28.24 15.52 32.03
C ASP A 141 28.56 16.75 31.16
N GLU A 142 29.72 16.74 30.47
CA GLU A 142 30.19 17.84 29.62
C GLU A 142 29.44 17.92 28.27
N VAL A 143 29.13 16.76 27.67
CA VAL A 143 28.54 16.67 26.32
C VAL A 143 27.01 16.55 26.36
N GLY A 144 26.45 16.17 27.51
CA GLY A 144 25.03 15.88 27.71
C GLY A 144 24.69 14.43 27.38
N GLU A 145 23.82 13.82 28.19
CA GLU A 145 23.48 12.39 28.17
C GLU A 145 22.99 11.91 26.79
N GLU A 146 22.12 12.67 26.13
CA GLU A 146 21.57 12.32 24.80
C GLU A 146 22.65 12.33 23.69
N GLN A 147 23.58 13.29 23.74
CA GLN A 147 24.68 13.35 22.76
C GLN A 147 25.74 12.28 23.09
N PHE A 148 25.94 12.00 24.39
CA PHE A 148 26.85 10.96 24.85
C PHE A 148 26.39 9.57 24.37
N GLU A 149 25.13 9.23 24.57
CA GLU A 149 24.54 7.98 24.08
C GLU A 149 24.66 7.85 22.55
N ARG A 150 24.41 8.94 21.83
CA ARG A 150 24.37 8.94 20.37
C ARG A 150 25.73 8.75 19.70
N TYR A 151 26.81 9.32 20.25
CA TYR A 151 28.12 9.36 19.59
C TYR A 151 29.21 8.54 20.28
N PHE A 152 29.06 8.23 21.58
CA PHE A 152 30.09 7.52 22.34
C PHE A 152 29.68 6.08 22.66
N LEU A 153 28.41 5.81 22.92
CA LEU A 153 27.94 4.47 23.31
C LEU A 153 28.00 3.49 22.12
N GLY A 154 28.91 2.50 22.21
CA GLY A 154 29.02 1.40 21.24
C GLY A 154 29.65 1.77 19.88
N GLN A 155 30.02 3.03 19.67
CA GLN A 155 30.64 3.53 18.42
C GLN A 155 32.03 4.13 18.61
N THR A 156 32.41 4.45 19.85
CA THR A 156 33.68 5.07 20.20
C THR A 156 34.30 4.35 21.40
N ARG A 157 35.59 4.05 21.35
CA ARG A 157 36.35 3.48 22.47
C ARG A 157 37.48 4.42 22.83
N LEU A 158 37.59 4.76 24.10
CA LEU A 158 38.60 5.66 24.62
C LEU A 158 39.67 4.87 25.37
N ALA A 159 40.94 5.14 25.08
CA ALA A 159 42.07 4.54 25.78
C ALA A 159 43.15 5.61 26.03
N MET A 160 43.56 5.78 27.28
CA MET A 160 44.68 6.66 27.63
C MET A 160 46.01 5.97 27.32
N ARG A 161 46.90 6.68 26.63
CA ARG A 161 48.30 6.28 26.42
C ARG A 161 49.22 7.28 27.11
N ASP A 162 50.10 6.77 27.95
CA ASP A 162 51.22 7.49 28.58
C ASP A 162 50.83 8.79 29.32
N ASN A 163 49.65 8.82 29.95
CA ASN A 163 49.08 9.94 30.73
C ASN A 163 48.97 11.31 30.02
N ALA A 164 49.30 11.42 28.73
CA ALA A 164 49.28 12.68 27.98
C ALA A 164 48.58 12.60 26.61
N ALA A 165 48.28 11.39 26.12
CA ALA A 165 47.64 11.18 24.82
C ALA A 165 46.38 10.30 24.96
N LEU A 166 45.26 10.76 24.42
CA LEU A 166 44.02 9.98 24.33
C LEU A 166 43.94 9.32 22.95
N LEU A 167 43.88 7.99 22.92
CA LEU A 167 43.53 7.23 21.74
C LEU A 167 42.01 7.08 21.66
N VAL A 168 41.42 7.60 20.59
CA VAL A 168 40.00 7.54 20.29
C VAL A 168 39.81 6.59 19.12
N THR A 169 39.41 5.35 19.41
CA THR A 169 39.12 4.36 18.37
C THR A 169 37.67 4.51 17.93
N VAL A 170 37.43 4.63 16.63
CA VAL A 170 36.11 4.83 16.03
C VAL A 170 35.90 3.91 14.83
N THR A 171 34.65 3.75 14.41
CA THR A 171 34.27 2.89 13.28
C THR A 171 34.53 3.51 11.91
N SER A 172 34.76 4.83 11.81
CA SER A 172 34.99 5.51 10.52
C SER A 172 35.82 6.77 10.65
N SER A 173 36.49 7.15 9.55
CA SER A 173 37.22 8.42 9.42
C SER A 173 36.30 9.64 9.55
N TYR A 174 35.05 9.53 9.11
CA TYR A 174 34.06 10.60 9.27
C TYR A 174 33.72 10.84 10.74
N LEU A 175 33.47 9.77 11.51
CA LEU A 175 33.20 9.89 12.94
C LEU A 175 34.42 10.47 13.68
N ALA A 176 35.65 10.07 13.30
CA ALA A 176 36.88 10.69 13.82
C ALA A 176 36.90 12.20 13.59
N GLN A 177 36.71 12.65 12.33
CA GLN A 177 36.75 14.07 11.98
C GLN A 177 35.63 14.87 12.66
N MET A 178 34.44 14.29 12.78
CA MET A 178 33.30 14.92 13.46
C MET A 178 33.57 15.05 14.96
N LEU A 179 34.01 13.98 15.62
CA LEU A 179 34.35 14.00 17.04
C LEU A 179 35.48 15.00 17.33
N GLU A 180 36.49 15.05 16.47
CA GLU A 180 37.59 16.02 16.60
C GLU A 180 37.09 17.47 16.48
N ARG A 181 36.31 17.78 15.44
CA ARG A 181 35.80 19.14 15.20
C ARG A 181 34.80 19.61 16.25
N ARG A 182 33.92 18.72 16.71
CA ARG A 182 32.77 19.09 17.56
C ARG A 182 32.99 18.84 19.03
N PHE A 183 33.74 17.80 19.39
CA PHE A 183 33.93 17.34 20.76
C PHE A 183 35.40 17.28 21.17
N GLY A 184 36.34 17.73 20.33
CA GLY A 184 37.77 17.69 20.61
C GLY A 184 38.16 18.44 21.89
N GLU A 185 37.58 19.61 22.14
CA GLU A 185 37.83 20.34 23.39
C GLU A 185 37.21 19.67 24.61
N ALA A 186 35.97 19.16 24.49
CA ALA A 186 35.30 18.44 25.56
C ALA A 186 36.06 17.17 25.94
N LEU A 187 36.60 16.44 24.95
CA LEU A 187 37.46 15.28 25.16
C LEU A 187 38.75 15.65 25.91
N ARG A 188 39.40 16.76 25.56
CA ARG A 188 40.61 17.24 26.25
C ARG A 188 40.31 17.66 27.70
N ARG A 189 39.19 18.36 27.95
CA ARG A 189 38.78 18.78 29.30
C ARG A 189 38.39 17.59 30.18
N ALA A 190 37.64 16.64 29.65
CA ALA A 190 37.19 15.47 30.41
C ALA A 190 38.33 14.49 30.76
N THR A 191 39.34 14.37 29.88
CA THR A 191 40.43 13.39 30.01
C THR A 191 41.76 13.97 30.50
N GLY A 192 41.95 15.29 30.42
CA GLY A 192 43.23 15.96 30.70
C GLY A 192 44.32 15.71 29.65
N ALA A 193 44.00 15.08 28.51
CA ALA A 193 44.97 14.74 27.48
C ALA A 193 45.45 15.98 26.68
N GLN A 194 46.76 16.09 26.48
CA GLN A 194 47.38 17.15 25.68
C GLN A 194 47.32 16.87 24.18
N SER A 195 47.13 15.61 23.78
CA SER A 195 46.97 15.22 22.38
C SER A 195 45.85 14.19 22.21
N LEU A 196 45.09 14.33 21.12
CA LEU A 196 44.09 13.35 20.68
C LEU A 196 44.66 12.61 19.47
N LYS A 197 44.64 11.28 19.50
CA LYS A 197 44.96 10.44 18.36
C LYS A 197 43.73 9.64 17.99
N PHE A 198 43.28 9.76 16.75
CA PHE A 198 42.15 8.99 16.24
C PHE A 198 42.65 7.76 15.50
N ASP A 199 42.06 6.62 15.82
CA ASP A 199 42.32 5.34 15.16
C ASP A 199 41.01 4.76 14.63
N ILE A 200 41.08 4.12 13.46
CA ILE A 200 39.89 3.61 12.77
C ILE A 200 39.95 2.09 12.77
N ASP A 201 39.27 1.48 13.74
CA ASP A 201 39.19 0.02 13.84
C ASP A 201 37.76 -0.43 14.07
N ARG A 202 37.14 -0.93 13.00
CA ARG A 202 35.76 -1.47 13.00
C ARG A 202 35.68 -2.81 13.73
N SER A 203 36.77 -3.56 13.80
CA SER A 203 36.77 -4.92 14.37
C SER A 203 36.60 -4.91 15.89
N VAL A 204 37.00 -3.82 16.55
CA VAL A 204 36.88 -3.63 18.02
C VAL A 204 35.43 -3.53 18.49
N PHE A 205 34.51 -3.14 17.59
CA PHE A 205 33.08 -2.96 17.89
C PHE A 205 32.19 -4.11 17.39
N THR A 206 32.79 -5.13 16.78
CA THR A 206 32.09 -6.39 16.51
C THR A 206 32.14 -7.28 17.76
N PRO A 207 31.01 -7.79 18.28
CA PRO A 207 31.06 -8.66 19.45
C PRO A 207 31.77 -9.97 19.08
N ARG A 208 33.04 -10.11 19.51
CA ARG A 208 33.73 -11.41 19.54
C ARG A 208 32.96 -12.33 20.48
N GLY A 209 32.54 -13.48 19.94
CA GLY A 209 31.64 -14.42 20.60
C GLY A 209 32.11 -14.87 21.97
N SER A 210 31.20 -14.81 22.94
CA SER A 210 31.27 -15.64 24.13
C SER A 210 31.07 -17.09 23.72
N ALA A 211 32.12 -17.89 23.89
CA ALA A 211 32.02 -19.34 23.86
C ALA A 211 31.20 -19.81 25.07
N ALA A 212 30.09 -20.49 24.80
CA ALA A 212 29.27 -21.20 25.79
C ALA A 212 29.02 -22.62 25.29
N PRO A 213 28.83 -23.59 26.21
CA PRO A 213 29.21 -24.99 26.03
C PRO A 213 28.24 -25.78 25.13
N ALA A 214 28.75 -26.88 24.60
CA ALA A 214 28.07 -27.76 23.66
C ALA A 214 26.65 -28.18 24.13
N PRO A 215 25.60 -28.01 23.30
CA PRO A 215 24.31 -28.63 23.57
C PRO A 215 24.32 -30.07 23.07
N ILE A 216 23.81 -30.95 23.93
CA ILE A 216 23.49 -32.34 23.66
C ILE A 216 22.58 -32.43 22.42
N ALA A 217 22.95 -33.32 21.51
CA ALA A 217 22.30 -33.53 20.23
C ALA A 217 20.81 -33.89 20.39
N THR A 218 19.93 -32.97 20.06
CA THR A 218 18.63 -33.30 19.47
C THR A 218 18.68 -32.95 17.99
N GLN A 219 18.63 -33.99 17.15
CA GLN A 219 18.54 -33.87 15.70
C GLN A 219 17.23 -33.17 15.32
N SER A 220 17.22 -31.84 15.32
CA SER A 220 16.32 -31.10 14.46
C SER A 220 17.05 -30.89 13.14
N LEU A 221 16.43 -31.33 12.05
CA LEU A 221 16.89 -31.12 10.67
C LEU A 221 17.12 -29.62 10.45
N GLN A 222 18.35 -29.16 10.66
CA GLN A 222 18.78 -27.83 10.27
C GLN A 222 18.75 -27.77 8.74
N LYS A 223 17.62 -27.29 8.19
CA LYS A 223 17.67 -26.54 6.94
C LYS A 223 18.64 -25.39 7.19
N SER A 224 19.80 -25.45 6.54
CA SER A 224 20.67 -24.30 6.34
C SER A 224 19.80 -23.08 6.00
N PRO A 225 20.09 -21.88 6.51
CA PRO A 225 19.35 -20.69 6.09
C PRO A 225 19.53 -20.56 4.58
N ARG A 226 18.49 -20.94 3.84
CA ARG A 226 18.46 -20.82 2.39
C ARG A 226 18.69 -19.34 2.09
N SER A 227 19.75 -19.03 1.33
CA SER A 227 19.90 -17.73 0.70
C SER A 227 18.54 -17.31 0.13
N PRO A 228 18.09 -16.06 0.32
CA PRO A 228 16.82 -15.62 -0.24
C PRO A 228 16.81 -15.97 -1.73
N ILE A 229 15.91 -16.87 -2.13
CA ILE A 229 15.77 -17.27 -3.53
C ILE A 229 15.11 -16.08 -4.24
N PHE A 230 15.93 -15.18 -4.78
CA PHE A 230 15.44 -14.13 -5.68
C PHE A 230 14.99 -14.82 -6.96
N ARG A 231 13.70 -14.70 -7.27
CA ARG A 231 13.06 -15.45 -8.36
C ARG A 231 13.25 -14.81 -9.73
N ALA A 232 13.77 -13.59 -9.76
CA ALA A 232 13.89 -12.77 -10.96
C ALA A 232 15.31 -12.21 -11.09
N ALA A 233 15.93 -12.40 -12.25
CA ALA A 233 17.20 -11.77 -12.62
C ALA A 233 16.93 -10.45 -13.36
N LEU A 234 17.84 -9.47 -13.21
CA LEU A 234 17.80 -8.23 -13.99
C LEU A 234 18.03 -8.50 -15.49
N ASP A 235 18.83 -9.51 -15.84
CA ASP A 235 19.13 -9.85 -17.23
C ASP A 235 17.89 -10.33 -18.03
N ASP A 236 16.90 -10.89 -17.34
CA ASP A 236 15.62 -11.30 -17.93
C ASP A 236 14.63 -10.14 -18.11
N PHE A 237 14.96 -8.95 -17.59
CA PHE A 237 14.07 -7.79 -17.65
C PHE A 237 14.17 -7.09 -19.01
N LEU A 238 13.10 -7.13 -19.79
CA LEU A 238 13.06 -6.43 -21.08
C LEU A 238 12.96 -4.91 -20.90
N VAL A 239 13.93 -4.22 -21.51
CA VAL A 239 14.07 -2.76 -21.42
C VAL A 239 13.57 -2.09 -22.69
N GLY A 240 12.63 -1.16 -22.53
CA GLY A 240 12.11 -0.28 -23.57
C GLY A 240 12.13 1.18 -23.11
N GLN A 241 11.52 2.09 -23.87
CA GLN A 241 11.57 3.51 -23.55
C GLN A 241 10.84 3.82 -22.24
N SER A 242 9.73 3.13 -21.98
CA SER A 242 8.86 3.37 -20.82
C SER A 242 9.44 2.93 -19.46
N ASN A 243 10.47 2.08 -19.45
CA ASN A 243 11.05 1.52 -18.21
C ASN A 243 12.59 1.63 -18.13
N ARG A 244 13.25 2.21 -19.15
CA ARG A 244 14.71 2.35 -19.22
C ARG A 244 15.30 3.09 -18.03
N LEU A 245 14.68 4.19 -17.61
CA LEU A 245 15.18 4.99 -16.49
C LEU A 245 15.13 4.20 -15.18
N ALA A 246 14.02 3.51 -14.92
CA ALA A 246 13.86 2.67 -13.73
C ALA A 246 14.87 1.51 -13.71
N PHE A 247 15.02 0.80 -14.83
CA PHE A 247 16.01 -0.27 -14.96
C PHE A 247 17.43 0.26 -14.70
N THR A 248 17.80 1.40 -15.31
CA THR A 248 19.14 1.98 -15.16
C THR A 248 19.42 2.41 -13.72
N ALA A 249 18.46 3.09 -13.08
CA ALA A 249 18.60 3.53 -11.69
C ALA A 249 18.78 2.32 -10.75
N VAL A 250 17.93 1.31 -10.88
CA VAL A 250 17.99 0.09 -10.06
C VAL A 250 19.28 -0.68 -10.28
N LYS A 251 19.72 -0.81 -11.53
CA LYS A 251 20.98 -1.46 -11.87
C LYS A 251 22.15 -0.75 -11.19
N ARG A 252 22.28 0.57 -11.34
CA ARG A 252 23.38 1.32 -10.73
C ARG A 252 23.39 1.26 -9.19
N MET A 253 22.20 1.26 -8.57
CA MET A 253 22.07 1.04 -7.12
C MET A 253 22.65 -0.32 -6.71
N ALA A 254 22.30 -1.39 -7.43
CA ALA A 254 22.82 -2.72 -7.18
C ALA A 254 24.34 -2.85 -7.47
N GLU A 255 24.85 -2.02 -8.38
CA GLU A 255 26.24 -2.04 -8.85
C GLU A 255 27.21 -1.24 -7.98
N ASP A 256 26.72 -0.35 -7.11
CA ASP A 256 27.50 0.64 -6.33
C ASP A 256 28.10 1.79 -7.15
N ASP A 257 27.49 2.07 -8.30
CA ASP A 257 27.99 3.06 -9.24
C ASP A 257 27.21 4.39 -9.17
N GLU A 258 26.29 4.56 -8.21
CA GLU A 258 25.45 5.76 -8.08
C GLU A 258 25.70 6.48 -6.73
N PRO A 259 25.96 7.81 -6.74
CA PRO A 259 26.11 8.60 -5.51
C PRO A 259 24.80 8.72 -4.71
N VAL A 260 23.65 8.46 -5.33
CA VAL A 260 22.34 8.52 -4.69
C VAL A 260 22.16 7.27 -3.83
N SER A 261 21.92 7.43 -2.53
CA SER A 261 21.79 6.31 -1.59
C SER A 261 20.42 5.61 -1.62
N HIS A 262 19.43 6.19 -2.31
CA HIS A 262 18.11 5.59 -2.40
C HIS A 262 17.33 5.94 -3.68
N VAL A 263 16.56 4.96 -4.16
CA VAL A 263 15.67 5.07 -5.32
C VAL A 263 14.25 4.73 -4.90
N PHE A 264 13.29 5.57 -5.30
CA PHE A 264 11.87 5.33 -5.14
C PHE A 264 11.22 5.10 -6.51
N LEU A 265 10.81 3.85 -6.78
CA LEU A 265 10.06 3.48 -7.97
C LEU A 265 8.57 3.67 -7.75
N HIS A 266 7.89 4.29 -8.71
CA HIS A 266 6.43 4.35 -8.69
C HIS A 266 5.82 4.13 -10.06
N GLY A 267 4.56 3.71 -10.10
CA GLY A 267 3.81 3.46 -11.33
C GLY A 267 2.73 2.42 -11.09
N ALA A 268 1.78 2.31 -12.01
CA ALA A 268 0.65 1.40 -11.88
C ALA A 268 1.04 -0.05 -11.52
N CYS A 269 0.07 -0.78 -10.99
CA CYS A 269 0.24 -2.19 -10.68
C CYS A 269 0.63 -2.99 -11.94
N GLY A 270 1.51 -3.98 -11.79
CA GLY A 270 1.89 -4.88 -12.89
C GLY A 270 2.85 -4.30 -13.94
N LEU A 271 3.64 -3.26 -13.60
CA LEU A 271 4.67 -2.68 -14.49
C LEU A 271 6.10 -3.19 -14.24
N GLY A 272 6.27 -4.20 -13.37
CA GLY A 272 7.58 -4.83 -13.13
C GLY A 272 8.39 -4.26 -11.96
N LYS A 273 7.79 -3.44 -11.08
CA LYS A 273 8.43 -2.93 -9.85
C LYS A 273 9.05 -4.05 -8.99
N THR A 274 8.26 -5.06 -8.65
CA THR A 274 8.72 -6.24 -7.90
C THR A 274 9.85 -7.00 -8.61
N HIS A 275 9.78 -7.13 -9.94
CA HIS A 275 10.83 -7.77 -10.74
C HIS A 275 12.14 -6.98 -10.61
N LEU A 276 12.08 -5.66 -10.76
CA LEU A 276 13.25 -4.79 -10.61
C LEU A 276 13.86 -4.88 -9.21
N LEU A 277 13.05 -4.81 -8.15
CA LEU A 277 13.55 -4.92 -6.77
C LEU A 277 14.24 -6.27 -6.52
N GLN A 278 13.62 -7.38 -6.91
CA GLN A 278 14.21 -8.70 -6.73
C GLN A 278 15.47 -8.90 -7.56
N GLY A 279 15.48 -8.39 -8.80
CA GLY A 279 16.65 -8.42 -9.66
C GLY A 279 17.80 -7.57 -9.12
N ALA A 280 17.50 -6.43 -8.49
CA ALA A 280 18.49 -5.61 -7.79
C ALA A 280 19.15 -6.37 -6.64
N CYS A 281 18.33 -7.04 -5.82
CA CYS A 281 18.84 -7.87 -4.73
C CYS A 281 19.73 -9.01 -5.26
N ALA A 282 19.32 -9.68 -6.33
CA ALA A 282 20.11 -10.74 -6.94
C ALA A 282 21.47 -10.23 -7.46
N LEU A 283 21.46 -9.12 -8.19
CA LEU A 283 22.69 -8.50 -8.73
C LEU A 283 23.61 -7.99 -7.62
N PHE A 284 23.05 -7.35 -6.59
CA PHE A 284 23.81 -6.89 -5.44
C PHE A 284 24.44 -8.08 -4.69
N GLN A 285 23.71 -9.18 -4.51
CA GLN A 285 24.24 -10.39 -3.86
C GLN A 285 25.39 -11.01 -4.66
N GLN A 286 25.29 -10.99 -5.99
CA GLN A 286 26.31 -11.51 -6.89
C GLN A 286 27.61 -10.68 -6.81
N ARG A 287 27.50 -9.35 -6.76
CA ARG A 287 28.66 -8.45 -6.64
C ARG A 287 29.22 -8.37 -5.23
N ASN A 288 28.36 -8.49 -4.23
CA ASN A 288 28.70 -8.43 -2.81
C ASN A 288 28.29 -9.75 -2.11
N PRO A 289 29.04 -10.85 -2.25
CA PRO A 289 28.68 -12.15 -1.66
C PRO A 289 28.51 -12.15 -0.14
N ARG A 290 29.13 -11.19 0.55
CA ARG A 290 29.03 -10.98 2.01
C ARG A 290 28.04 -9.87 2.41
N GLY A 291 27.44 -9.19 1.44
CA GLY A 291 26.50 -8.11 1.69
C GLY A 291 25.23 -8.62 2.35
N VAL A 292 24.71 -7.87 3.32
CA VAL A 292 23.46 -8.18 4.02
C VAL A 292 22.31 -7.52 3.30
N ILE A 293 21.46 -8.34 2.67
CA ILE A 293 20.34 -7.86 1.85
C ILE A 293 19.02 -8.21 2.54
N ARG A 294 18.09 -7.25 2.53
CA ARG A 294 16.72 -7.46 3.02
C ARG A 294 15.72 -7.01 1.98
N TYR A 295 14.94 -7.95 1.45
CA TYR A 295 13.75 -7.67 0.64
C TYR A 295 12.49 -7.98 1.47
N VAL A 296 11.56 -7.03 1.56
CA VAL A 296 10.27 -7.18 2.24
C VAL A 296 9.19 -6.37 1.52
N THR A 297 7.92 -6.69 1.75
CA THR A 297 6.82 -5.79 1.42
C THR A 297 6.53 -4.82 2.57
N GLY A 298 5.89 -3.68 2.30
CA GLY A 298 5.44 -2.75 3.34
C GLY A 298 4.48 -3.40 4.35
N GLU A 299 3.67 -4.36 3.89
CA GLU A 299 2.83 -5.19 4.75
C GLU A 299 3.65 -6.12 5.66
N GLN A 300 4.65 -6.82 5.11
CA GLN A 300 5.55 -7.67 5.89
C GLN A 300 6.31 -6.87 6.94
N PHE A 301 6.84 -5.71 6.58
CA PHE A 301 7.50 -4.79 7.51
C PHE A 301 6.55 -4.38 8.65
N THR A 302 5.29 -4.04 8.33
CA THR A 302 4.26 -3.74 9.33
C THR A 302 4.05 -4.92 10.28
N ASN A 303 3.83 -6.12 9.74
CA ASN A 303 3.49 -7.29 10.52
C ASN A 303 4.64 -7.74 11.42
N GLU A 304 5.88 -7.70 10.90
CA GLU A 304 7.09 -7.98 11.69
C GLU A 304 7.28 -6.95 12.81
N PHE A 305 7.03 -5.66 12.54
CA PHE A 305 7.08 -4.62 13.57
C PHE A 305 6.05 -4.87 14.67
N ILE A 306 4.77 -5.08 14.31
CA ILE A 306 3.69 -5.36 15.28
C ILE A 306 4.02 -6.60 16.12
N ALA A 307 4.50 -7.68 15.48
CA ALA A 307 4.90 -8.89 16.19
C ALA A 307 6.04 -8.62 17.17
N SER A 308 7.04 -7.82 16.78
CA SER A 308 8.16 -7.46 17.65
C SER A 308 7.72 -6.62 18.85
N VAL A 309 6.78 -5.68 18.67
CA VAL A 309 6.22 -4.88 19.77
C VAL A 309 5.46 -5.76 20.75
N ARG A 310 4.59 -6.64 20.25
CA ARG A 310 3.82 -7.59 21.10
C ARG A 310 4.71 -8.54 21.88
N ALA A 311 5.83 -8.96 21.29
CA ALA A 311 6.77 -9.88 21.91
C ALA A 311 7.84 -9.19 22.77
N ASN A 312 7.82 -7.85 22.87
CA ASN A 312 8.88 -7.04 23.49
C ASN A 312 10.29 -7.32 22.91
N ARG A 313 10.38 -7.43 21.57
CA ARG A 313 11.60 -7.74 20.81
C ARG A 313 11.90 -6.69 19.73
N VAL A 314 11.55 -5.43 19.99
CA VAL A 314 11.75 -4.32 19.04
C VAL A 314 13.24 -4.15 18.69
N ASP A 315 14.15 -4.39 19.63
CA ASP A 315 15.59 -4.29 19.35
C ASP A 315 16.08 -5.36 18.39
N GLN A 316 15.48 -6.56 18.41
CA GLN A 316 15.79 -7.61 17.43
C GLN A 316 15.27 -7.23 16.04
N PHE A 317 14.07 -6.64 15.98
CA PHE A 317 13.54 -6.06 14.74
C PHE A 317 14.49 -4.99 14.18
N ARG A 318 14.93 -4.05 15.02
CA ARG A 318 15.88 -2.99 14.63
C ARG A 318 17.20 -3.56 14.13
N LYS A 319 17.79 -4.54 14.82
CA LYS A 319 19.01 -5.22 14.34
C LYS A 319 18.82 -5.84 12.96
N THR A 320 17.67 -6.46 12.73
CA THR A 320 17.34 -7.11 11.46
C THR A 320 17.25 -6.12 10.30
N TYR A 321 16.68 -4.93 10.54
CA TYR A 321 16.45 -3.94 9.48
C TYR A 321 17.54 -2.85 9.39
N ARG A 322 18.34 -2.65 10.44
CA ARG A 322 19.38 -1.61 10.48
C ARG A 322 20.79 -2.12 10.18
N GLY A 323 21.01 -3.42 10.23
CA GLY A 323 22.30 -4.06 9.90
C GLY A 323 22.36 -4.55 8.45
N VAL A 324 21.86 -3.77 7.49
CA VAL A 324 21.73 -4.16 6.08
C VAL A 324 22.57 -3.25 5.19
N ASP A 325 23.12 -3.79 4.12
CA ASP A 325 23.81 -3.02 3.07
C ASP A 325 22.85 -2.62 1.95
N LEU A 326 21.79 -3.42 1.73
CA LEU A 326 20.71 -3.13 0.79
C LEU A 326 19.34 -3.47 1.41
N LEU A 327 18.47 -2.46 1.50
CA LEU A 327 17.07 -2.62 1.90
C LEU A 327 16.15 -2.38 0.71
N CYS A 328 15.36 -3.38 0.34
CA CYS A 328 14.31 -3.27 -0.66
C CYS A 328 12.94 -3.40 0.00
N ILE A 329 12.08 -2.39 -0.16
CA ILE A 329 10.71 -2.41 0.34
C ILE A 329 9.74 -2.27 -0.83
N ASP A 330 8.97 -3.32 -1.07
CA ASP A 330 7.92 -3.36 -2.09
C ASP A 330 6.58 -2.86 -1.52
N ASP A 331 5.70 -2.38 -2.38
CA ASP A 331 4.34 -1.92 -2.04
C ASP A 331 4.26 -0.98 -0.80
N VAL A 332 5.08 0.08 -0.78
CA VAL A 332 5.16 1.06 0.32
C VAL A 332 3.83 1.75 0.64
N HIS A 333 2.91 1.84 -0.33
CA HIS A 333 1.57 2.39 -0.14
C HIS A 333 0.75 1.67 0.94
N PHE A 334 1.06 0.40 1.26
CA PHE A 334 0.42 -0.34 2.37
C PHE A 334 0.75 0.20 3.77
N LEU A 335 1.65 1.17 3.89
CA LEU A 335 1.95 1.88 5.14
C LEU A 335 0.94 3.00 5.45
N SER A 336 0.03 3.31 4.51
CA SER A 336 -1.04 4.29 4.70
C SER A 336 -1.80 4.04 6.00
N ASN A 337 -2.01 5.10 6.79
CA ASN A 337 -2.79 5.06 8.04
C ASN A 337 -2.19 4.14 9.14
N LYS A 338 -0.86 3.94 9.13
CA LYS A 338 -0.12 3.12 10.11
C LYS A 338 0.99 3.92 10.79
N ASP A 339 0.63 4.95 11.54
CA ASP A 339 1.55 5.98 12.06
C ASP A 339 2.76 5.42 12.83
N ALA A 340 2.55 4.42 13.68
CA ALA A 340 3.64 3.79 14.43
C ALA A 340 4.62 3.06 13.50
N THR A 341 4.12 2.38 12.46
CA THR A 341 4.96 1.70 11.47
C THR A 341 5.68 2.71 10.58
N GLN A 342 5.02 3.79 10.17
CA GLN A 342 5.65 4.87 9.41
C GLN A 342 6.79 5.52 10.21
N THR A 343 6.59 5.74 11.51
CA THR A 343 7.61 6.30 12.40
C THR A 343 8.82 5.36 12.54
N GLU A 344 8.59 4.06 12.75
CA GLU A 344 9.70 3.10 12.83
C GLU A 344 10.44 2.96 11.49
N LEU A 345 9.72 3.02 10.36
CA LEU A 345 10.37 3.05 9.04
C LEU A 345 11.21 4.31 8.86
N LEU A 346 10.71 5.48 9.26
CA LEU A 346 11.45 6.74 9.22
C LEU A 346 12.77 6.64 9.99
N HIS A 347 12.74 6.10 11.21
CA HIS A 347 13.94 5.91 12.03
C HIS A 347 14.89 4.86 11.46
N THR A 348 14.34 3.79 10.88
CA THR A 348 15.13 2.76 10.19
C THR A 348 15.85 3.36 8.98
N PHE A 349 15.14 4.14 8.16
CA PHE A 349 15.68 4.82 6.99
C PHE A 349 16.84 5.76 7.35
N ASP A 350 16.69 6.55 8.41
CA ASP A 350 17.76 7.44 8.88
C ASP A 350 19.00 6.67 9.37
N ALA A 351 18.78 5.62 10.16
CA ALA A 351 19.87 4.83 10.73
C ALA A 351 20.71 4.15 9.63
N ILE A 352 20.06 3.54 8.64
CA ILE A 352 20.76 2.82 7.57
C ILE A 352 21.37 3.77 6.54
N GLY A 353 20.72 4.92 6.27
CA GLY A 353 21.26 5.95 5.39
C GLY A 353 22.60 6.49 5.91
N LEU A 354 22.72 6.72 7.23
CA LEU A 354 23.97 7.12 7.86
C LEU A 354 25.07 6.04 7.80
N ALA A 355 24.68 4.76 7.78
CA ALA A 355 25.60 3.63 7.67
C ALA A 355 26.08 3.38 6.22
N GLY A 356 25.57 4.13 5.25
CA GLY A 356 25.88 3.96 3.82
C GLY A 356 25.09 2.84 3.14
N ALA A 357 24.04 2.33 3.79
CA ALA A 357 23.18 1.33 3.18
C ALA A 357 22.38 1.93 2.02
N ARG A 358 22.11 1.10 1.02
CA ARG A 358 21.26 1.47 -0.11
C ARG A 358 19.81 1.10 0.13
N VAL A 359 18.91 1.93 -0.36
CA VAL A 359 17.47 1.70 -0.22
C VAL A 359 16.78 1.75 -1.57
N ILE A 360 16.00 0.72 -1.91
CA ILE A 360 15.13 0.72 -3.09
C ILE A 360 13.69 0.53 -2.61
N LEU A 361 12.84 1.49 -2.93
CA LEU A 361 11.44 1.52 -2.54
C LEU A 361 10.57 1.37 -3.78
N ALA A 362 9.44 0.67 -3.68
CA ALA A 362 8.45 0.59 -4.74
C ALA A 362 7.04 0.89 -4.22
N SER A 363 6.25 1.60 -5.04
CA SER A 363 4.85 1.92 -4.75
C SER A 363 4.01 1.96 -6.02
N ASP A 364 2.71 1.77 -5.89
CA ASP A 364 1.77 1.97 -7.01
C ASP A 364 1.55 3.48 -7.30
N GLU A 365 1.77 4.31 -6.28
CA GLU A 365 1.52 5.76 -6.29
C GLU A 365 2.80 6.55 -6.05
N HIS A 366 2.89 7.76 -6.59
CA HIS A 366 4.00 8.68 -6.32
C HIS A 366 4.06 9.03 -4.82
N PRO A 367 5.23 9.28 -4.20
CA PRO A 367 5.33 9.56 -2.74
C PRO A 367 4.35 10.61 -2.20
N ARG A 368 4.07 11.67 -2.99
CA ARG A 368 3.12 12.74 -2.63
C ARG A 368 1.64 12.35 -2.78
N GLU A 369 1.35 11.29 -3.51
CA GLU A 369 -0.01 10.82 -3.79
C GLU A 369 -0.44 9.72 -2.81
N ILE A 370 0.52 9.09 -2.11
CA ILE A 370 0.21 8.06 -1.11
C ILE A 370 -0.60 8.66 0.02
N ALA A 371 -1.88 8.27 0.09
CA ALA A 371 -2.79 8.77 1.11
C ALA A 371 -2.27 8.46 2.52
N LYS A 372 -2.40 9.42 3.44
CA LYS A 372 -2.15 9.23 4.89
C LYS A 372 -0.75 8.69 5.21
N VAL A 373 0.26 9.15 4.49
CA VAL A 373 1.67 9.00 4.85
C VAL A 373 2.19 10.31 5.40
N SER A 374 2.98 10.26 6.48
CA SER A 374 3.52 11.45 7.13
C SER A 374 4.45 12.27 6.22
N ASP A 375 4.38 13.60 6.33
CA ASP A 375 5.23 14.51 5.54
C ASP A 375 6.73 14.26 5.73
N LYS A 376 7.13 13.83 6.94
CA LYS A 376 8.52 13.46 7.24
C LYS A 376 8.98 12.29 6.38
N LEU A 377 8.16 11.26 6.25
CA LEU A 377 8.49 10.09 5.45
C LEU A 377 8.44 10.39 3.96
N ILE A 378 7.47 11.19 3.50
CA ILE A 378 7.42 11.72 2.13
C ILE A 378 8.70 12.50 1.81
N SER A 379 9.14 13.39 2.70
CA SER A 379 10.37 14.17 2.53
C SER A 379 11.60 13.27 2.33
N ARG A 380 11.69 12.14 3.05
CA ARG A 380 12.76 11.16 2.86
C ARG A 380 12.65 10.42 1.55
N PHE A 381 11.45 9.98 1.16
CA PHE A 381 11.25 9.33 -0.15
C PHE A 381 11.63 10.24 -1.31
N LEU A 382 11.40 11.55 -1.17
CA LEU A 382 11.75 12.56 -2.17
C LEU A 382 13.22 13.03 -2.10
N SER A 383 13.97 12.65 -1.07
CA SER A 383 15.37 13.10 -0.91
C SER A 383 16.38 12.39 -1.82
N GLY A 384 15.92 11.42 -2.60
CA GLY A 384 16.70 10.62 -3.53
C GLY A 384 16.06 10.58 -4.90
N ALA A 385 16.39 9.56 -5.70
CA ALA A 385 15.88 9.47 -7.07
C ALA A 385 14.46 8.89 -7.08
N VAL A 386 13.48 9.70 -7.49
CA VAL A 386 12.09 9.26 -7.71
C VAL A 386 11.90 8.96 -9.18
N VAL A 387 11.60 7.70 -9.51
CA VAL A 387 11.54 7.23 -10.89
C VAL A 387 10.19 6.61 -11.18
N LYS A 388 9.53 7.14 -12.22
CA LYS A 388 8.28 6.61 -12.74
C LYS A 388 8.54 5.43 -13.68
N ILE A 389 7.71 4.40 -13.59
CA ILE A 389 7.58 3.35 -14.60
C ILE A 389 6.26 3.57 -15.32
N ASP A 390 6.32 3.71 -16.64
CA ASP A 390 5.14 3.83 -17.48
C ASP A 390 4.74 2.48 -18.10
N SER A 391 3.49 2.38 -18.52
CA SER A 391 3.00 1.25 -19.32
C SER A 391 3.93 0.98 -20.51
N PRO A 392 4.14 -0.29 -20.91
CA PRO A 392 5.07 -0.64 -21.97
C PRO A 392 4.63 0.02 -23.28
N ASP A 393 5.57 0.71 -23.89
CA ASP A 393 5.42 1.30 -25.21
C ASP A 393 5.11 0.21 -26.26
N PRO A 394 4.53 0.57 -27.43
CA PRO A 394 4.11 -0.43 -28.41
C PRO A 394 5.23 -1.40 -28.85
N ALA A 395 6.48 -0.93 -28.91
CA ALA A 395 7.61 -1.78 -29.29
C ALA A 395 7.95 -2.76 -28.16
N LEU A 396 8.12 -2.27 -26.93
CA LEU A 396 8.38 -3.10 -25.76
C LEU A 396 7.25 -4.12 -25.51
N ARG A 397 6.01 -3.71 -25.72
CA ARG A 397 4.82 -4.56 -25.56
C ARG A 397 4.84 -5.79 -26.48
N ARG A 398 5.15 -5.60 -27.77
CA ARG A 398 5.30 -6.72 -28.72
C ARG A 398 6.43 -7.65 -28.32
N GLN A 399 7.55 -7.10 -27.85
CA GLN A 399 8.67 -7.89 -27.35
C GLN A 399 8.27 -8.71 -26.11
N LEU A 400 7.57 -8.09 -25.15
CA LEU A 400 7.03 -8.76 -23.96
C LEU A 400 6.08 -9.90 -24.33
N ILE A 401 5.11 -9.65 -25.23
CA ILE A 401 4.18 -10.67 -25.71
C ILE A 401 4.95 -11.87 -26.30
N THR A 402 5.90 -11.59 -27.19
CA THR A 402 6.70 -12.64 -27.85
C THR A 402 7.55 -13.42 -26.85
N HIS A 403 8.21 -12.71 -25.93
CA HIS A 403 9.09 -13.30 -24.92
C HIS A 403 8.30 -14.18 -23.93
N LEU A 404 7.20 -13.66 -23.40
CA LEU A 404 6.33 -14.40 -22.47
C LEU A 404 5.64 -15.58 -23.14
N ALA A 405 5.23 -15.45 -24.41
CA ALA A 405 4.69 -16.56 -25.19
C ALA A 405 5.71 -17.68 -25.37
N ARG A 406 6.96 -17.34 -25.76
CA ARG A 406 8.04 -18.33 -25.89
C ARG A 406 8.34 -19.06 -24.58
N LYS A 407 8.33 -18.35 -23.45
CA LYS A 407 8.50 -18.94 -22.12
C LYS A 407 7.41 -19.97 -21.79
N LYS A 408 6.24 -19.86 -22.42
CA LYS A 408 5.11 -20.80 -22.33
C LYS A 408 5.11 -21.90 -23.41
N GLY A 409 6.15 -21.95 -24.25
CA GLY A 409 6.21 -22.86 -25.39
C GLY A 409 5.32 -22.47 -26.56
N LEU A 410 4.85 -21.22 -26.61
CA LEU A 410 4.02 -20.71 -27.70
C LEU A 410 4.85 -19.91 -28.70
N THR A 411 4.61 -20.15 -29.99
CA THR A 411 5.17 -19.38 -31.10
C THR A 411 4.05 -18.63 -31.79
N LEU A 412 4.02 -17.31 -31.62
CA LEU A 412 2.99 -16.44 -32.21
C LEU A 412 3.38 -16.01 -33.62
N ASP A 413 2.42 -15.93 -34.53
CA ASP A 413 2.60 -15.20 -35.78
C ASP A 413 2.49 -13.68 -35.57
N GLY A 414 2.84 -12.90 -36.60
CA GLY A 414 2.84 -11.42 -36.52
C GLY A 414 1.46 -10.86 -36.19
N ASP A 415 0.42 -11.40 -36.83
CA ASP A 415 -0.96 -10.95 -36.65
C ASP A 415 -1.50 -11.29 -35.26
N ALA A 416 -1.17 -12.46 -34.71
CA ALA A 416 -1.50 -12.85 -33.33
C ALA A 416 -0.82 -11.93 -32.32
N THR A 417 0.46 -11.63 -32.55
CA THR A 417 1.25 -10.74 -31.70
C THR A 417 0.65 -9.33 -31.68
N GLU A 418 0.30 -8.80 -32.86
CA GLU A 418 -0.29 -7.46 -32.98
C GLU A 418 -1.69 -7.42 -32.38
N LEU A 419 -2.51 -8.47 -32.57
CA LEU A 419 -3.83 -8.56 -31.96
C LEU A 419 -3.74 -8.56 -30.43
N LEU A 420 -2.82 -9.34 -29.85
CA LEU A 420 -2.55 -9.34 -28.40
C LEU A 420 -2.02 -7.98 -27.92
N ALA A 421 -1.21 -7.30 -28.73
CA ALA A 421 -0.69 -5.96 -28.42
C ALA A 421 -1.81 -4.92 -28.36
N ILE A 422 -2.71 -4.93 -29.35
CA ILE A 422 -3.90 -4.07 -29.38
C ILE A 422 -4.84 -4.41 -28.23
N ARG A 423 -4.99 -5.70 -27.89
CA ARG A 423 -5.94 -6.11 -26.84
C ARG A 423 -5.43 -5.76 -25.45
N SER A 424 -4.14 -5.96 -25.18
CA SER A 424 -3.49 -5.59 -23.93
C SER A 424 -3.33 -4.08 -23.77
N SER A 425 -3.42 -3.29 -24.84
CA SER A 425 -3.33 -1.81 -24.75
C SER A 425 -4.68 -1.19 -24.41
N ARG A 426 -5.76 -1.89 -24.74
CA ARG A 426 -7.11 -1.51 -24.36
C ARG A 426 -7.36 -1.95 -22.92
N ALA A 427 -7.85 -1.03 -22.08
CA ALA A 427 -8.38 -1.37 -20.77
C ALA A 427 -9.45 -2.47 -20.94
N VAL A 428 -9.15 -3.69 -20.49
CA VAL A 428 -10.09 -4.80 -20.64
C VAL A 428 -11.06 -4.79 -19.47
N GLY A 429 -12.18 -4.08 -19.65
CA GLY A 429 -13.44 -4.36 -18.97
C GLY A 429 -13.55 -3.91 -17.50
N SER A 430 -14.52 -3.02 -17.27
CA SER A 430 -15.31 -2.86 -16.05
C SER A 430 -14.57 -2.52 -14.74
N LEU A 431 -14.77 -1.28 -14.24
CA LEU A 431 -14.20 -0.67 -13.02
C LEU A 431 -12.75 -0.17 -13.11
N GLY A 432 -12.52 0.92 -13.85
CA GLY A 432 -11.32 1.76 -13.65
C GLY A 432 -9.95 1.09 -13.88
N GLY A 433 -9.89 -0.01 -14.64
CA GLY A 433 -8.72 -0.89 -14.72
C GLY A 433 -7.63 -0.47 -15.72
N PHE A 434 -6.39 -0.58 -15.25
CA PHE A 434 -5.10 -0.27 -15.88
C PHE A 434 -4.80 -1.03 -17.18
N GLY A 435 -5.45 -0.63 -18.28
CA GLY A 435 -5.03 -1.02 -19.63
C GLY A 435 -3.54 -0.74 -19.84
N GLY A 436 -2.80 -1.74 -20.31
CA GLY A 436 -1.38 -1.65 -20.55
C GLY A 436 -0.48 -2.09 -19.40
N SER A 437 -0.92 -2.99 -18.52
CA SER A 437 0.03 -3.65 -17.59
C SER A 437 0.65 -4.91 -18.19
N ILE A 438 1.80 -5.34 -17.66
CA ILE A 438 2.43 -6.61 -18.07
C ILE A 438 1.58 -7.81 -17.62
N ARG A 439 0.89 -7.68 -16.47
CA ARG A 439 -0.04 -8.72 -15.97
C ARG A 439 -1.22 -8.98 -16.92
N GLU A 440 -1.69 -7.95 -17.62
CA GLU A 440 -2.73 -8.13 -18.65
C GLU A 440 -2.20 -8.94 -19.84
N ILE A 441 -0.95 -8.68 -20.27
CA ILE A 441 -0.29 -9.47 -21.32
C ILE A 441 -0.19 -10.93 -20.88
N GLU A 442 0.29 -11.19 -19.66
CA GLU A 442 0.36 -12.53 -19.09
C GLU A 442 -1.02 -13.20 -19.01
N GLY A 443 -2.04 -12.46 -18.59
CA GLY A 443 -3.42 -12.94 -18.51
C GLY A 443 -3.98 -13.37 -19.87
N LEU A 444 -3.81 -12.55 -20.90
CA LEU A 444 -4.23 -12.89 -22.27
C LEU A 444 -3.47 -14.11 -22.80
N LEU A 445 -2.17 -14.21 -22.54
CA LEU A 445 -1.36 -15.36 -22.94
C LEU A 445 -1.77 -16.64 -22.20
N ASN A 446 -2.08 -16.55 -20.90
CA ASN A 446 -2.61 -17.67 -20.11
C ASN A 446 -3.94 -18.16 -20.69
N GLN A 447 -4.82 -17.25 -21.10
CA GLN A 447 -6.10 -17.61 -21.72
C GLN A 447 -5.89 -18.33 -23.07
N VAL A 448 -5.00 -17.81 -23.92
CA VAL A 448 -4.64 -18.43 -25.19
C VAL A 448 -4.02 -19.82 -24.98
N GLU A 449 -3.10 -19.96 -24.01
CA GLU A 449 -2.47 -21.24 -23.64
C GLU A 449 -3.51 -22.25 -23.14
N ALA A 450 -4.41 -21.83 -22.24
CA ALA A 450 -5.43 -22.71 -21.68
C ALA A 450 -6.38 -23.24 -22.76
N ILE A 451 -6.87 -22.37 -23.65
CA ILE A 451 -7.79 -22.76 -24.71
C ILE A 451 -7.10 -23.65 -25.75
N SER A 452 -5.82 -23.36 -26.05
CA SER A 452 -4.98 -24.19 -26.90
C SER A 452 -4.77 -25.60 -26.36
N ARG A 453 -4.78 -25.80 -25.03
CA ARG A 453 -4.56 -27.11 -24.40
C ARG A 453 -5.87 -27.88 -24.11
N LEU A 454 -6.96 -27.17 -23.86
CA LEU A 454 -8.21 -27.77 -23.39
C LEU A 454 -9.20 -28.13 -24.51
N LEU A 455 -9.07 -27.55 -25.71
CA LEU A 455 -9.95 -27.87 -26.85
C LEU A 455 -9.34 -28.97 -27.75
N PRO A 456 -9.98 -30.16 -27.88
CA PRO A 456 -9.48 -31.28 -28.68
C PRO A 456 -9.40 -31.00 -30.19
N ASP A 457 -10.30 -30.18 -30.74
CA ASP A 457 -10.48 -30.00 -32.20
C ASP A 457 -9.90 -28.69 -32.76
N GLY A 458 -8.95 -28.09 -32.04
CA GLY A 458 -8.57 -26.68 -32.21
C GLY A 458 -7.24 -26.37 -32.90
N GLY A 459 -6.65 -27.24 -33.71
CA GLY A 459 -5.53 -26.89 -34.62
C GLY A 459 -4.20 -26.44 -33.99
N VAL A 460 -4.04 -26.46 -32.66
CA VAL A 460 -2.75 -26.22 -31.97
C VAL A 460 -2.13 -27.53 -31.46
N ALA A 461 -2.67 -28.67 -31.90
CA ALA A 461 -2.11 -29.97 -31.58
C ALA A 461 -0.73 -30.12 -32.25
N HIS A 462 0.32 -30.19 -31.41
CA HIS A 462 1.71 -30.60 -31.69
C HIS A 462 2.76 -29.54 -32.08
N SER A 463 2.41 -28.38 -32.65
CA SER A 463 3.45 -27.43 -33.13
C SER A 463 3.75 -26.25 -32.19
N GLY A 464 2.92 -25.99 -31.17
CA GLY A 464 3.05 -24.79 -30.32
C GLY A 464 2.84 -23.45 -31.07
N ARG A 465 2.44 -23.50 -32.34
CA ARG A 465 2.21 -22.32 -33.18
C ARG A 465 0.79 -21.79 -32.97
N VAL A 466 0.69 -20.50 -32.69
CA VAL A 466 -0.56 -19.81 -32.42
C VAL A 466 -0.78 -18.76 -33.50
N SER A 467 -1.86 -18.93 -34.26
CA SER A 467 -2.27 -17.97 -35.29
C SER A 467 -3.25 -16.93 -34.76
N SER A 468 -3.40 -15.82 -35.49
CA SER A 468 -4.38 -14.79 -35.14
C SER A 468 -5.81 -15.32 -34.99
N SER A 469 -6.20 -16.31 -35.80
CA SER A 469 -7.50 -17.01 -35.67
C SER A 469 -7.64 -17.79 -34.35
N ALA A 470 -6.55 -18.43 -33.88
CA ALA A 470 -6.56 -19.12 -32.59
C ALA A 470 -6.69 -18.11 -31.44
N VAL A 471 -6.01 -16.97 -31.52
CA VAL A 471 -6.17 -15.89 -30.53
C VAL A 471 -7.58 -15.30 -30.56
N ARG A 472 -8.17 -15.08 -31.74
CA ARG A 472 -9.55 -14.57 -31.86
C ARG A 472 -10.56 -15.51 -31.21
N ARG A 473 -10.48 -16.81 -31.51
CA ARG A 473 -11.31 -17.83 -30.85
C ARG A 473 -11.09 -17.84 -29.34
N ALA A 474 -9.83 -17.81 -28.90
CA ALA A 474 -9.49 -17.85 -27.48
C ALA A 474 -10.02 -16.64 -26.69
N LEU A 475 -10.02 -15.47 -27.33
CA LEU A 475 -10.46 -14.22 -26.72
C LEU A 475 -11.93 -13.89 -27.04
N GLY A 476 -12.64 -14.74 -27.77
CA GLY A 476 -14.03 -14.53 -28.20
C GLY A 476 -14.22 -13.32 -29.12
N ILE A 477 -13.26 -13.05 -30.01
CA ILE A 477 -13.21 -11.86 -30.89
C ILE A 477 -13.92 -12.08 -32.25
N ASP A 478 -14.40 -13.29 -32.55
CA ASP A 478 -15.02 -13.56 -33.86
C ASP A 478 -16.38 -12.85 -34.03
N GLU A 479 -16.41 -11.86 -34.93
CA GLU A 479 -17.55 -11.33 -35.68
C GLU A 479 -17.69 -12.10 -37.03
N PRO A 480 -18.87 -12.14 -37.67
CA PRO A 480 -19.31 -13.24 -38.52
C PRO A 480 -18.81 -13.09 -39.97
N ALA A 481 -17.94 -13.99 -40.42
CA ALA A 481 -17.58 -14.12 -41.83
C ALA A 481 -17.13 -15.53 -42.21
N ASN A 482 -17.87 -16.56 -41.80
CA ASN A 482 -18.04 -17.83 -42.54
C ASN A 482 -18.95 -18.77 -41.75
N GLN A 483 -20.26 -18.55 -41.83
CA GLN A 483 -21.23 -19.58 -41.47
C GLN A 483 -21.43 -20.47 -42.68
N ASN A 484 -20.52 -21.43 -42.86
CA ASN A 484 -20.71 -22.59 -43.73
C ASN A 484 -20.07 -23.79 -43.05
N PHE A 485 -20.56 -24.20 -41.88
CA PHE A 485 -20.50 -25.60 -41.45
C PHE A 485 -21.64 -25.84 -40.45
N ALA A 486 -22.66 -26.54 -40.94
CA ALA A 486 -23.74 -27.07 -40.14
C ALA A 486 -23.18 -28.10 -39.14
N GLY A 487 -23.46 -27.93 -37.85
CA GLY A 487 -23.02 -28.86 -36.83
C GLY A 487 -23.15 -28.31 -35.41
N THR A 488 -24.37 -28.40 -34.87
CA THR A 488 -24.72 -28.44 -33.44
C THR A 488 -23.57 -28.30 -32.42
N SER A 489 -23.37 -27.11 -31.84
CA SER A 489 -22.93 -26.88 -30.45
C SER A 489 -22.81 -25.37 -30.16
N SER A 490 -22.91 -25.00 -28.88
CA SER A 490 -23.31 -23.67 -28.40
C SER A 490 -22.38 -22.51 -28.78
N MET A 491 -22.89 -21.59 -29.60
CA MET A 491 -22.30 -20.25 -29.83
C MET A 491 -22.30 -19.42 -28.52
N PRO A 492 -21.17 -18.80 -28.11
CA PRO A 492 -21.14 -17.86 -26.99
C PRO A 492 -21.80 -16.53 -27.39
N ARG A 493 -22.74 -16.05 -26.57
CA ARG A 493 -23.59 -14.87 -26.84
C ARG A 493 -22.82 -13.56 -26.62
N ARG A 494 -23.06 -12.55 -27.48
CA ARG A 494 -22.51 -11.19 -27.34
C ARG A 494 -22.82 -10.60 -25.94
N PRO A 495 -21.91 -9.82 -25.32
CA PRO A 495 -22.19 -9.12 -24.05
C PRO A 495 -23.32 -8.10 -24.24
N ILE A 496 -24.37 -8.19 -23.41
CA ILE A 496 -25.54 -7.31 -23.49
C ILE A 496 -25.17 -5.94 -22.87
N PRO A 497 -25.19 -4.83 -23.63
CA PRO A 497 -24.91 -3.52 -23.06
C PRO A 497 -26.04 -3.06 -22.14
N VAL A 498 -25.72 -2.35 -21.06
CA VAL A 498 -26.73 -1.89 -20.08
C VAL A 498 -27.74 -0.92 -20.71
N SER A 499 -27.35 -0.13 -21.71
CA SER A 499 -28.29 0.71 -22.48
C SER A 499 -29.40 -0.12 -23.11
N HIS A 500 -29.06 -1.28 -23.70
CA HIS A 500 -30.04 -2.19 -24.31
C HIS A 500 -30.99 -2.81 -23.27
N ILE A 501 -30.50 -3.05 -22.05
CA ILE A 501 -31.34 -3.48 -20.92
C ILE A 501 -32.30 -2.36 -20.54
N VAL A 502 -31.82 -1.12 -20.43
CA VAL A 502 -32.65 0.06 -20.11
C VAL A 502 -33.74 0.25 -21.16
N ASP A 503 -33.40 0.18 -22.45
CA ASP A 503 -34.37 0.36 -23.54
C ASP A 503 -35.50 -0.69 -23.47
N HIS A 504 -35.15 -1.95 -23.27
CA HIS A 504 -36.14 -3.04 -23.17
C HIS A 504 -36.97 -2.95 -21.88
N VAL A 505 -36.39 -2.51 -20.77
CA VAL A 505 -37.13 -2.30 -19.52
C VAL A 505 -38.08 -1.10 -19.64
N CYS A 506 -37.64 -0.01 -20.27
CA CYS A 506 -38.46 1.15 -20.59
C CYS A 506 -39.66 0.77 -21.48
N GLN A 507 -39.41 -0.03 -22.51
CA GLN A 507 -40.46 -0.56 -23.39
C GLN A 507 -41.43 -1.46 -22.62
N ALA A 508 -40.92 -2.46 -21.88
CA ALA A 508 -41.76 -3.42 -21.14
C ALA A 508 -42.65 -2.77 -20.07
N LEU A 509 -42.19 -1.66 -19.46
CA LEU A 509 -42.91 -0.97 -18.39
C LEU A 509 -43.58 0.33 -18.84
N ALA A 510 -43.57 0.63 -20.15
CA ALA A 510 -44.12 1.86 -20.72
C ALA A 510 -43.62 3.14 -20.00
N VAL A 511 -42.30 3.24 -19.85
CA VAL A 511 -41.62 4.41 -19.26
C VAL A 511 -40.73 5.06 -20.31
N ASP A 512 -40.85 6.38 -20.45
CA ASP A 512 -40.02 7.16 -21.38
C ASP A 512 -38.54 7.17 -20.93
N ALA A 513 -37.61 7.08 -21.87
CA ALA A 513 -36.17 7.00 -21.58
C ALA A 513 -35.60 8.29 -20.95
N ALA A 514 -36.14 9.46 -21.29
CA ALA A 514 -35.76 10.73 -20.67
C ALA A 514 -36.31 10.82 -19.23
N GLU A 515 -37.54 10.33 -19.00
CA GLU A 515 -38.12 10.23 -17.64
C GLU A 515 -37.33 9.23 -16.76
N PHE A 516 -36.93 8.10 -17.34
CA PHE A 516 -36.09 7.09 -16.69
C PHE A 516 -34.75 7.66 -16.22
N SER A 517 -34.07 8.41 -17.08
CA SER A 517 -32.76 9.02 -16.78
C SER A 517 -32.87 10.25 -15.87
N GLY A 518 -34.04 10.89 -15.82
CA GLY A 518 -34.31 12.11 -15.05
C GLY A 518 -34.27 11.95 -13.52
N LYS A 519 -34.59 13.04 -12.81
CA LYS A 519 -34.67 13.08 -11.34
C LYS A 519 -36.06 12.70 -10.79
N GLY A 520 -37.04 12.47 -11.66
CA GLY A 520 -38.42 12.14 -11.30
C GLY A 520 -38.54 10.90 -10.40
N ARG A 521 -39.48 10.93 -9.46
CA ARG A 521 -39.70 9.87 -8.45
C ARG A 521 -41.05 9.16 -8.59
N HIS A 522 -41.66 9.23 -9.77
CA HIS A 522 -42.92 8.56 -10.04
C HIS A 522 -42.81 7.04 -9.79
N LYS A 523 -43.84 6.42 -9.19
CA LYS A 523 -43.81 5.04 -8.68
C LYS A 523 -43.35 4.05 -9.77
N ARG A 524 -43.87 4.20 -10.99
CA ARG A 524 -43.52 3.38 -12.17
C ARG A 524 -42.06 3.56 -12.62
N VAL A 525 -41.54 4.78 -12.63
CA VAL A 525 -40.15 5.06 -13.02
C VAL A 525 -39.16 4.50 -11.99
N VAL A 526 -39.48 4.61 -10.70
CA VAL A 526 -38.66 4.04 -9.62
C VAL A 526 -38.65 2.51 -9.70
N PHE A 527 -39.79 1.90 -10.03
CA PHE A 527 -39.90 0.47 -10.26
C PHE A 527 -39.06 0.03 -11.47
N ALA A 528 -39.18 0.73 -12.61
CA ALA A 528 -38.39 0.46 -13.81
C ALA A 528 -36.88 0.53 -13.56
N ARG A 529 -36.40 1.52 -12.81
CA ARG A 529 -34.98 1.62 -12.41
C ARG A 529 -34.54 0.44 -11.55
N SER A 530 -35.43 -0.05 -10.68
CA SER A 530 -35.13 -1.19 -9.81
C SER A 530 -35.04 -2.50 -10.62
N VAL A 531 -35.96 -2.69 -11.58
CA VAL A 531 -35.95 -3.82 -12.52
C VAL A 531 -34.69 -3.79 -13.39
N ALA A 532 -34.37 -2.64 -13.98
CA ALA A 532 -33.16 -2.46 -14.79
C ALA A 532 -31.88 -2.72 -13.97
N ALA A 533 -31.82 -2.29 -12.71
CA ALA A 533 -30.66 -2.53 -11.84
C ALA A 533 -30.45 -4.01 -11.52
N VAL A 534 -31.53 -4.77 -11.25
CA VAL A 534 -31.46 -6.22 -11.03
C VAL A 534 -31.04 -6.94 -12.31
N LEU A 535 -31.68 -6.64 -13.44
CA LEU A 535 -31.37 -7.28 -14.72
C LEU A 535 -29.95 -6.94 -15.20
N ALA A 536 -29.49 -5.70 -15.02
CA ALA A 536 -28.11 -5.32 -15.34
C ALA A 536 -27.09 -6.13 -14.54
N ARG A 537 -27.38 -6.44 -13.27
CA ARG A 537 -26.51 -7.28 -12.43
C ARG A 537 -26.57 -8.77 -12.77
N GLN A 538 -27.66 -9.25 -13.35
CA GLN A 538 -27.83 -10.65 -13.75
C GLN A 538 -27.35 -10.95 -15.18
N LEU A 539 -27.47 -9.97 -16.08
CA LEU A 539 -27.22 -10.13 -17.51
C LEU A 539 -25.88 -9.54 -17.96
N THR A 540 -25.20 -8.77 -17.10
CA THR A 540 -23.92 -8.13 -17.42
C THR A 540 -22.91 -8.30 -16.30
N THR A 541 -21.63 -8.20 -16.64
CA THR A 541 -20.53 -8.13 -15.66
C THR A 541 -20.23 -6.69 -15.21
N GLN A 542 -21.05 -5.71 -15.61
CA GLN A 542 -20.81 -4.30 -15.31
C GLN A 542 -20.98 -3.98 -13.83
N SER A 543 -20.20 -3.03 -13.36
CA SER A 543 -20.20 -2.58 -11.98
C SER A 543 -21.29 -1.60 -11.61
N PHE A 544 -21.55 -1.39 -10.32
CA PHE A 544 -22.54 -0.41 -9.88
C PHE A 544 -22.29 1.02 -10.38
N PRO A 545 -21.04 1.55 -10.43
CA PRO A 545 -20.77 2.83 -11.06
C PRO A 545 -21.06 2.88 -12.57
N GLU A 546 -20.82 1.79 -13.29
CA GLU A 546 -21.06 1.71 -14.73
C GLU A 546 -22.54 1.57 -15.07
N ILE A 547 -23.24 0.75 -14.30
CA ILE A 547 -24.70 0.63 -14.38
C ILE A 547 -25.34 1.98 -14.06
N ALA A 548 -24.85 2.70 -13.03
CA ALA A 548 -25.34 4.04 -12.71
C ALA A 548 -25.13 5.02 -13.88
N ARG A 549 -23.95 5.03 -14.49
CA ARG A 549 -23.66 5.88 -15.65
C ARG A 549 -24.53 5.54 -16.85
N ALA A 550 -24.67 4.25 -17.18
CA ALA A 550 -25.50 3.79 -18.29
C ALA A 550 -27.00 4.05 -18.06
N MET A 551 -27.45 4.14 -16.81
CA MET A 551 -28.81 4.52 -16.43
C MET A 551 -28.99 6.05 -16.27
N GLY A 552 -27.97 6.87 -16.59
CA GLY A 552 -28.06 8.33 -16.48
C GLY A 552 -28.01 8.88 -15.04
N ARG A 553 -27.37 8.15 -14.10
CA ARG A 553 -27.34 8.49 -12.65
C ARG A 553 -25.91 8.74 -12.15
N GLY A 554 -25.72 9.84 -11.43
CA GLY A 554 -24.42 10.18 -10.83
C GLY A 554 -24.02 9.36 -9.59
N ASN A 555 -24.99 8.88 -8.80
CA ASN A 555 -24.73 8.20 -7.52
C ASN A 555 -25.03 6.70 -7.58
N HIS A 556 -23.98 5.88 -7.61
CA HIS A 556 -24.07 4.41 -7.64
C HIS A 556 -24.75 3.79 -6.40
N SER A 557 -24.72 4.49 -5.26
CA SER A 557 -25.46 4.10 -4.05
C SER A 557 -26.97 3.99 -4.27
N THR A 558 -27.52 4.77 -5.22
CA THR A 558 -28.94 4.71 -5.60
C THR A 558 -29.27 3.38 -6.30
N ILE A 559 -28.37 2.90 -7.15
CA ILE A 559 -28.53 1.64 -7.89
C ILE A 559 -28.43 0.45 -6.93
N ILE A 560 -27.48 0.47 -5.99
CA ILE A 560 -27.33 -0.54 -4.94
C ILE A 560 -28.61 -0.62 -4.09
N THR A 561 -29.15 0.54 -3.69
CA THR A 561 -30.35 0.61 -2.86
C THR A 561 -31.58 0.10 -3.62
N ALA A 562 -31.72 0.45 -4.90
CA ALA A 562 -32.82 0.00 -5.77
C ALA A 562 -32.77 -1.54 -5.99
N GLN A 563 -31.57 -2.08 -6.28
CA GLN A 563 -31.37 -3.52 -6.44
C GLN A 563 -31.69 -4.30 -5.15
N ARG A 564 -31.18 -3.84 -4.00
CA ARG A 564 -31.46 -4.48 -2.70
C ARG A 564 -32.92 -4.38 -2.28
N ARG A 565 -33.64 -3.34 -2.70
CA ARG A 565 -35.08 -3.21 -2.43
C ARG A 565 -35.85 -4.27 -3.21
N LEU A 566 -35.65 -4.33 -4.53
CA LEU A 566 -36.36 -5.29 -5.37
C LEU A 566 -36.00 -6.74 -5.04
N GLN A 567 -34.75 -7.02 -4.67
CA GLN A 567 -34.33 -8.35 -4.23
C GLN A 567 -35.01 -8.76 -2.92
N ARG A 568 -35.14 -7.85 -1.95
CA ARG A 568 -35.89 -8.12 -0.71
C ARG A 568 -37.38 -8.37 -0.98
N ASP A 569 -37.95 -7.66 -1.95
CA ASP A 569 -39.35 -7.85 -2.35
C ASP A 569 -39.54 -9.23 -3.03
N LEU A 570 -38.58 -9.67 -3.86
CA LEU A 570 -38.54 -11.03 -4.43
C LEU A 570 -38.44 -12.12 -3.35
N ASP A 571 -37.58 -11.93 -2.35
CA ASP A 571 -37.32 -12.95 -1.33
C ASP A 571 -38.49 -13.07 -0.34
N LYS A 572 -39.19 -11.97 -0.04
CA LYS A 572 -40.31 -11.94 0.90
C LYS A 572 -41.64 -12.35 0.29
N ASN A 573 -41.91 -11.96 -0.96
CA ASN A 573 -43.21 -12.18 -1.60
C ASN A 573 -43.04 -12.72 -3.04
N PRO A 574 -42.53 -13.95 -3.23
CA PRO A 574 -42.23 -14.51 -4.55
C PRO A 574 -43.44 -14.68 -5.46
N HIS A 575 -44.65 -14.76 -4.89
CA HIS A 575 -45.92 -14.91 -5.61
C HIS A 575 -46.73 -13.61 -5.70
N GLN A 576 -46.16 -12.47 -5.31
CA GLN A 576 -46.86 -11.19 -5.39
C GLN A 576 -47.01 -10.75 -6.85
N ILE A 577 -48.27 -10.56 -7.26
CA ILE A 577 -48.64 -10.02 -8.57
C ILE A 577 -48.22 -8.55 -8.61
N VAL A 578 -47.54 -8.16 -9.67
CA VAL A 578 -47.15 -6.76 -9.90
C VAL A 578 -48.41 -5.95 -10.19
N GLU A 579 -48.59 -4.82 -9.49
CA GLU A 579 -49.71 -3.91 -9.72
C GLU A 579 -49.78 -3.52 -11.22
N SER A 580 -50.97 -3.59 -11.81
CA SER A 580 -51.21 -3.31 -13.23
C SER A 580 -50.69 -1.94 -13.69
N ASP A 581 -50.69 -0.96 -12.79
CA ASP A 581 -50.19 0.40 -13.03
C ASP A 581 -48.66 0.47 -13.19
N LEU A 582 -47.93 -0.52 -12.67
CA LEU A 582 -46.47 -0.60 -12.71
C LEU A 582 -45.94 -1.34 -13.94
N ALA A 583 -46.72 -2.28 -14.47
CA ALA A 583 -46.36 -3.11 -15.64
C ALA A 583 -47.58 -3.28 -16.57
N PRO A 584 -48.05 -2.20 -17.23
CA PRO A 584 -49.31 -2.21 -18.00
C PRO A 584 -49.31 -3.18 -19.19
N LEU A 585 -48.14 -3.52 -19.73
CA LEU A 585 -47.97 -4.47 -20.83
C LEU A 585 -47.85 -5.93 -20.38
N HIS A 586 -47.79 -6.17 -19.06
CA HIS A 586 -47.62 -7.48 -18.46
C HIS A 586 -48.58 -7.69 -17.27
N PRO A 587 -49.90 -7.58 -17.49
CA PRO A 587 -50.88 -7.69 -16.42
C PRO A 587 -50.88 -9.10 -15.82
N GLY A 588 -51.02 -9.19 -14.50
CA GLY A 588 -51.18 -10.48 -13.80
C GLY A 588 -49.89 -11.29 -13.61
N LEU A 589 -48.72 -10.81 -14.06
CA LEU A 589 -47.45 -11.47 -13.80
C LEU A 589 -46.99 -11.24 -12.35
N THR A 590 -46.42 -12.29 -11.76
CA THR A 590 -45.62 -12.15 -10.55
C THR A 590 -44.32 -11.41 -10.85
N LEU A 591 -43.69 -10.85 -9.82
CA LEU A 591 -42.42 -10.12 -10.00
C LEU A 591 -41.31 -11.00 -10.63
N ASN A 592 -41.28 -12.29 -10.31
CA ASN A 592 -40.31 -13.24 -10.86
C ASN A 592 -40.59 -13.58 -12.34
N GLU A 593 -41.87 -13.76 -12.70
CA GLU A 593 -42.28 -13.98 -14.09
C GLU A 593 -42.02 -12.75 -14.95
N LEU A 594 -42.26 -11.55 -14.43
CA LEU A 594 -41.96 -10.29 -15.11
C LEU A 594 -40.45 -10.19 -15.42
N LEU A 595 -39.59 -10.42 -14.42
CA LEU A 595 -38.13 -10.38 -14.61
C LEU A 595 -37.66 -11.45 -15.60
N THR A 596 -38.21 -12.66 -15.52
CA THR A 596 -37.85 -13.76 -16.43
C THR A 596 -38.28 -13.46 -17.85
N THR A 597 -39.48 -12.90 -18.04
CA THR A 597 -40.02 -12.51 -19.35
C THR A 597 -39.15 -11.43 -19.97
N VAL A 598 -38.89 -10.34 -19.25
CA VAL A 598 -38.08 -9.22 -19.74
C VAL A 598 -36.63 -9.67 -20.00
N ALA A 599 -36.04 -10.48 -19.13
CA ALA A 599 -34.70 -11.04 -19.34
C ALA A 599 -34.63 -11.95 -20.58
N THR A 600 -35.68 -12.72 -20.85
CA THR A 600 -35.75 -13.60 -22.03
C THR A 600 -35.85 -12.77 -23.31
N THR A 601 -36.69 -11.74 -23.34
CA THR A 601 -36.79 -10.80 -24.46
C THR A 601 -35.46 -10.12 -24.72
N ILE A 602 -34.79 -9.60 -23.69
CA ILE A 602 -33.46 -8.98 -23.78
C ILE A 602 -32.41 -9.96 -24.34
N ARG A 603 -32.44 -11.22 -23.92
CA ARG A 603 -31.52 -12.26 -24.41
C ARG A 603 -31.83 -12.70 -25.84
N GLN A 604 -33.08 -12.60 -26.28
CA GLN A 604 -33.50 -12.94 -27.64
C GLN A 604 -33.17 -11.81 -28.62
N SER A 605 -33.34 -10.54 -28.22
CA SER A 605 -32.95 -9.38 -29.03
C SER A 605 -31.44 -9.14 -29.06
N ALA A 606 -30.69 -9.74 -28.14
CA ALA A 606 -29.22 -9.74 -28.14
C ALA A 606 -28.59 -10.90 -28.93
N ARG A 607 -29.39 -11.82 -29.50
CA ARG A 607 -28.95 -12.80 -30.51
C ARG A 607 -28.94 -12.14 -31.87
#